data_AF-A0A7J5AKI1-F1
#
_entry.id   AF-A0A7J5AKI1-F1
#
_cell.length_a   1.000
_cell.length_b   1.000
_cell.length_c   1.000
_cell.angle_alpha   90.00
_cell.angle_beta   90.00
_cell.angle_gamma   90.00
#
_symmetry.space_group_name_H-M   'P 1'
#
loop_
_entity.id
_entity.type
_entity.pdbx_description
1 polymer ?
#
loop_
_entity_poly.entity_id
_entity_poly.type
_entity_poly.pdbx_seq_one_letter_code
_entity_poly.pdbx_strand_id
1 'polypeptide(L)'
;MTKKNKKLVFHLNMLGHGPSNPILLRINLFPEFTKVDFGYSTTELYDNGGWIKIAPDTFIENVAYKERYTMTKAVGITVAPELRNFESKKDWQYFSLYFPPIPQKDCVLSIVEVENGTPNDFNYYNVDMKMGEGVEIL
;
A
#
# COMPACT_ATOMS: atom_id res chain seq x y z
N MET A 1 -14.45 -2.18 29.39
CA MET A 1 -14.97 -2.60 28.07
C MET A 1 -13.96 -2.20 27.02
N THR A 2 -13.15 -3.12 26.52
CA THR A 2 -12.27 -2.89 25.38
C THR A 2 -13.18 -2.61 24.18
N LYS A 3 -13.17 -1.39 23.64
CA LYS A 3 -13.89 -1.09 22.40
C LYS A 3 -13.42 -2.10 21.36
N LYS A 4 -14.33 -2.89 20.78
CA LYS A 4 -14.00 -3.70 19.61
C LYS A 4 -13.48 -2.74 18.54
N ASN A 5 -12.31 -3.03 17.99
CA ASN A 5 -11.79 -2.28 16.85
C ASN A 5 -12.86 -2.31 15.74
N LYS A 6 -13.14 -1.14 15.15
CA LYS A 6 -14.09 -1.02 14.05
C LYS A 6 -13.44 -1.60 12.79
N LYS A 7 -14.23 -1.84 11.75
CA LYS A 7 -13.67 -2.00 10.40
C LYS A 7 -13.70 -0.62 9.76
N LEU A 8 -12.54 -0.02 9.48
CA LEU A 8 -12.45 1.33 8.94
C LEU A 8 -11.83 1.31 7.54
N VAL A 9 -12.30 2.19 6.67
CA VAL A 9 -11.67 2.47 5.37
C VAL A 9 -11.34 3.95 5.23
N PHE A 10 -10.15 4.23 4.71
CA PHE A 10 -9.61 5.56 4.44
C PHE A 10 -9.33 5.67 2.95
N HIS A 11 -9.95 6.62 2.27
CA HIS A 11 -9.72 6.88 0.85
C HIS A 11 -8.66 7.98 0.72
N LEU A 12 -7.55 7.70 0.04
CA LEU A 12 -6.35 8.55 0.07
C LEU A 12 -5.99 9.12 -1.30
N ASN A 13 -6.11 8.34 -2.37
CA ASN A 13 -5.72 8.71 -3.74
C ASN A 13 -4.35 9.41 -3.81
N MET A 14 -3.33 8.80 -3.21
CA MET A 14 -2.00 9.39 -3.03
C MET A 14 -0.98 8.78 -4.01
N LEU A 15 -0.14 9.63 -4.61
CA LEU A 15 1.00 9.19 -5.40
C LEU A 15 2.17 8.81 -4.49
N GLY A 16 2.95 7.81 -4.90
CA GLY A 16 4.16 7.40 -4.19
C GLY A 16 5.34 8.34 -4.44
N HIS A 17 6.54 7.84 -4.12
CA HIS A 17 7.81 8.55 -4.27
C HIS A 17 8.09 9.00 -5.72
N GLY A 18 7.64 8.24 -6.72
CA GLY A 18 7.74 8.59 -8.14
C GLY A 18 6.38 8.80 -8.82
N PRO A 19 6.33 9.59 -9.91
CA PRO A 19 5.10 9.85 -10.66
C PRO A 19 4.57 8.64 -11.44
N SER A 20 5.41 7.62 -11.63
CA SER A 20 5.05 6.34 -12.25
C SER A 20 4.69 5.26 -11.25
N ASN A 21 4.67 5.55 -9.95
CA ASN A 21 4.30 4.57 -8.94
C ASN A 21 2.78 4.31 -9.00
N PRO A 22 2.33 3.14 -8.54
CA PRO A 22 0.91 2.92 -8.28
C PRO A 22 0.32 4.03 -7.40
N ILE A 23 -0.96 4.30 -7.58
CA ILE A 23 -1.71 5.21 -6.70
C ILE A 23 -2.11 4.40 -5.46
N LEU A 24 -1.78 4.90 -4.27
CA LEU A 24 -2.36 4.43 -3.01
C LEU A 24 -3.81 4.87 -2.94
N LEU A 25 -4.73 3.93 -3.21
CA LEU A 25 -6.16 4.22 -3.31
C LEU A 25 -6.78 4.34 -1.93
N ARG A 26 -6.57 3.32 -1.09
CA ARG A 26 -7.18 3.25 0.25
C ARG A 26 -6.43 2.33 1.21
N ILE A 27 -6.63 2.60 2.49
CA ILE A 27 -6.19 1.75 3.60
C ILE A 27 -7.42 1.28 4.36
N ASN A 28 -7.49 -0.02 4.66
CA ASN A 28 -8.52 -0.64 5.46
C ASN A 28 -7.91 -1.15 6.77
N LEU A 29 -8.48 -0.74 7.90
CA LEU A 29 -8.10 -1.21 9.22
C LEU A 29 -9.16 -2.20 9.70
N PHE A 30 -8.84 -3.49 9.63
CA PHE A 30 -9.66 -4.55 10.22
C PHE A 30 -9.08 -4.96 11.58
N PRO A 31 -9.89 -5.54 12.48
CA PRO A 31 -9.37 -6.08 13.73
C PRO A 31 -8.29 -7.14 13.55
N GLU A 32 -8.35 -7.89 12.44
CA GLU A 32 -7.48 -9.04 12.18
C GLU A 32 -6.28 -8.72 11.28
N PHE A 33 -6.37 -7.66 10.47
CA PHE A 33 -5.31 -7.27 9.53
C PHE A 33 -5.47 -5.82 9.06
N THR A 34 -4.40 -5.30 8.46
CA THR A 34 -4.43 -4.05 7.70
C THR A 34 -4.33 -4.39 6.21
N LYS A 35 -5.14 -3.76 5.37
CA LYS A 35 -5.12 -3.97 3.92
C LYS A 35 -4.93 -2.65 3.19
N VAL A 36 -3.92 -2.59 2.34
CA VAL A 36 -3.58 -1.42 1.52
C VAL A 36 -3.87 -1.75 0.06
N ASP A 37 -4.69 -0.92 -0.59
CA ASP A 37 -5.12 -1.12 -1.98
C ASP A 37 -4.46 -0.11 -2.90
N PHE A 38 -3.95 -0.59 -4.03
CA PHE A 38 -3.26 0.19 -5.04
C PHE A 38 -3.90 0.04 -6.41
N GLY A 39 -3.79 1.09 -7.22
CA GLY A 39 -4.19 1.10 -8.63
C GLY A 39 -3.06 1.63 -9.51
N TYR A 40 -2.77 0.93 -10.59
CA TYR A 40 -1.77 1.33 -11.56
C TYR A 40 -2.31 1.16 -12.98
N SER A 41 -1.91 2.06 -13.87
CA SER A 41 -2.14 1.96 -15.31
C SER A 41 -0.80 2.04 -16.02
N THR A 42 -0.56 1.17 -17.01
CA THR A 42 0.68 1.20 -17.76
C THR A 42 0.84 2.51 -18.54
N THR A 43 2.09 2.86 -18.84
CA THR A 43 2.45 4.07 -19.59
C THR A 43 3.14 3.69 -20.90
N GLU A 44 3.28 4.67 -21.80
CA GLU A 44 3.99 4.50 -23.07
C GLU A 44 5.51 4.35 -22.93
N LEU A 45 6.05 4.50 -21.71
CA LEU A 45 7.49 4.52 -21.41
C LEU A 45 8.18 3.18 -21.71
N TYR A 46 7.48 2.06 -21.59
CA TYR A 46 8.04 0.71 -21.71
C TYR A 46 7.32 -0.11 -22.78
N ASP A 47 8.04 -1.06 -23.37
CA ASP A 47 7.46 -2.05 -24.28
C ASP A 47 6.42 -2.88 -23.53
N ASN A 48 5.19 -2.93 -24.07
CA ASN A 48 4.02 -3.54 -23.44
C ASN A 48 3.75 -3.11 -22.00
N GLY A 49 4.17 -1.90 -21.59
CA GLY A 49 3.95 -1.41 -20.22
C GLY A 49 4.93 -1.95 -19.16
N GLY A 50 5.89 -2.79 -19.56
CA GLY A 50 6.94 -3.32 -18.69
C GLY A 50 6.49 -4.45 -17.78
N TRP A 51 7.00 -4.47 -16.55
CA TRP A 51 6.64 -5.44 -15.52
C TRP A 51 6.42 -4.75 -14.17
N ILE A 52 5.74 -5.45 -13.28
CA ILE A 52 5.49 -5.01 -11.90
C ILE A 52 5.76 -6.15 -10.92
N LYS A 53 6.23 -5.79 -9.72
CA LYS A 53 6.42 -6.68 -8.57
C LYS A 53 6.34 -5.86 -7.29
N ILE A 54 6.33 -6.53 -6.15
CA ILE A 54 6.53 -5.91 -4.82
C ILE A 54 7.66 -6.61 -4.06
N ALA A 55 8.47 -5.86 -3.32
CA ALA A 55 9.50 -6.44 -2.45
C ALA A 55 8.89 -7.23 -1.28
N PRO A 56 9.42 -8.42 -0.93
CA PRO A 56 8.86 -9.29 0.11
C PRO A 56 8.93 -8.68 1.51
N ASP A 57 9.88 -7.79 1.74
CA ASP A 57 10.15 -7.10 3.00
C ASP A 57 9.39 -5.77 3.14
N THR A 58 8.51 -5.43 2.20
CA THR A 58 7.64 -4.24 2.27
C THR A 58 6.94 -4.14 3.63
N PHE A 59 6.92 -2.96 4.24
CA PHE A 59 6.35 -2.75 5.57
C PHE A 59 5.57 -1.44 5.68
N ILE A 60 4.66 -1.39 6.65
CA ILE A 60 4.10 -0.14 7.17
C ILE A 60 4.95 0.29 8.37
N GLU A 61 5.34 1.56 8.42
CA GLU A 61 5.99 2.18 9.58
C GLU A 61 5.10 3.25 10.20
N ASN A 62 4.87 3.17 11.50
CA ASN A 62 4.38 4.32 12.26
C ASN A 62 5.53 5.32 12.43
N VAL A 63 5.39 6.51 11.83
CA VAL A 63 6.48 7.49 11.75
C VAL A 63 6.94 7.97 13.13
N ALA A 64 6.01 8.10 14.09
CA ALA A 64 6.29 8.62 15.43
C ALA A 64 6.98 7.58 16.32
N TYR A 65 6.53 6.33 16.29
CA TYR A 65 7.00 5.27 17.19
C TYR A 65 8.02 4.32 16.56
N LYS A 66 8.24 4.42 15.25
CA LYS A 66 9.11 3.52 14.47
C LYS A 66 8.71 2.04 14.54
N GLU A 67 7.46 1.78 14.92
CA GLU A 67 6.87 0.44 14.86
C GLU A 67 6.65 0.03 13.41
N ARG A 68 7.11 -1.18 13.06
CA ARG A 68 7.02 -1.73 11.72
C ARG A 68 6.11 -2.95 11.67
N TYR A 69 5.31 -3.00 10.61
CA TYR A 69 4.37 -4.07 10.32
C TYR A 69 4.70 -4.61 8.93
N THR A 70 5.38 -5.75 8.86
CA THR A 70 5.83 -6.34 7.58
C THR A 70 4.66 -6.99 6.83
N MET A 71 4.71 -6.92 5.51
CA MET A 71 3.73 -7.54 4.61
C MET A 71 3.66 -9.04 4.87
N THR A 72 2.44 -9.57 5.00
CA THR A 72 2.17 -11.01 5.18
C THR A 72 1.62 -11.66 3.93
N LYS A 73 1.02 -10.87 3.02
CA LYS A 73 0.44 -11.38 1.78
C LYS A 73 0.30 -10.27 0.75
N ALA A 74 0.52 -10.60 -0.51
CA ALA A 74 0.19 -9.79 -1.67
C ALA A 74 -0.87 -10.51 -2.53
N VAL A 75 -1.81 -9.74 -3.11
CA VAL A 75 -2.86 -10.26 -4.01
C VAL A 75 -2.95 -9.35 -5.22
N GLY A 76 -2.94 -9.93 -6.43
CA GLY A 76 -2.99 -9.17 -7.68
C GLY A 76 -1.64 -8.61 -8.15
N ILE A 77 -0.54 -8.96 -7.49
CA ILE A 77 0.83 -8.59 -7.85
C ILE A 77 1.77 -9.75 -7.48
N THR A 78 2.89 -9.90 -8.19
CA THR A 78 3.92 -10.89 -7.84
C THR A 78 4.86 -10.34 -6.77
N VAL A 79 5.35 -11.22 -5.90
CA VAL A 79 6.37 -10.87 -4.91
C VAL A 79 7.74 -11.20 -5.49
N ALA A 80 8.71 -10.29 -5.35
CA ALA A 80 10.06 -10.49 -5.86
C ALA A 80 10.66 -11.82 -5.32
N PRO A 81 11.41 -12.57 -6.14
CA PRO A 81 11.95 -12.18 -7.44
C PRO A 81 11.01 -12.38 -8.63
N GLU A 82 9.80 -12.90 -8.43
CA GLU A 82 8.85 -13.14 -9.52
C GLU A 82 8.33 -11.82 -10.11
N LEU A 83 8.22 -11.77 -11.44
CA LEU A 83 7.76 -10.60 -12.19
C LEU A 83 6.42 -10.88 -12.86
N ARG A 84 5.53 -9.90 -12.83
CA ARG A 84 4.35 -9.87 -13.68
C ARG A 84 4.60 -8.93 -14.85
N ASN A 85 4.73 -9.46 -16.05
CA ASN A 85 4.77 -8.65 -17.26
C ASN A 85 3.36 -8.17 -17.62
N PHE A 86 3.27 -6.96 -18.15
CA PHE A 86 2.07 -6.45 -18.78
C PHE A 86 1.97 -6.95 -20.22
N GLU A 87 0.75 -7.02 -20.74
CA GLU A 87 0.45 -7.46 -22.10
C GLU A 87 0.34 -6.27 -23.05
N SER A 88 0.00 -5.08 -22.54
CA SER A 88 -0.13 -3.88 -23.33
C SER A 88 0.22 -2.58 -22.58
N LYS A 89 0.37 -1.51 -23.35
CA LYS A 89 0.55 -0.14 -22.86
C LYS A 89 -0.73 0.53 -22.34
N LYS A 90 -1.84 -0.21 -22.26
CA LYS A 90 -3.15 0.25 -21.78
C LYS A 90 -3.72 -0.64 -20.67
N ASP A 91 -2.87 -1.47 -20.07
CA ASP A 91 -3.26 -2.38 -19.01
C ASP A 91 -3.46 -1.66 -17.69
N TRP A 92 -4.30 -2.27 -16.86
CA TRP A 92 -4.61 -1.81 -15.51
C TRP A 92 -4.24 -2.91 -14.52
N GLN A 93 -3.58 -2.53 -13.43
CA GLN A 93 -3.32 -3.42 -12.32
C GLN A 93 -3.91 -2.86 -11.04
N TYR A 94 -4.83 -3.63 -10.46
CA TYR A 94 -5.26 -3.45 -9.08
C TYR A 94 -4.63 -4.53 -8.23
N PHE A 95 -4.08 -4.15 -7.09
CA PHE A 95 -3.49 -5.11 -6.16
C PHE A 95 -3.64 -4.64 -4.72
N SER A 96 -3.49 -5.60 -3.81
CA SER A 96 -3.66 -5.40 -2.38
C SER A 96 -2.49 -6.02 -1.62
N LEU A 97 -1.98 -5.26 -0.65
CA LEU A 97 -0.98 -5.74 0.31
C LEU A 97 -1.63 -5.87 1.69
N TYR A 98 -1.30 -6.95 2.39
CA TYR A 98 -1.84 -7.28 3.71
C TYR A 98 -0.73 -7.26 4.74
N PHE A 99 -1.07 -6.72 5.91
CA PHE A 99 -0.16 -6.53 7.04
C PHE A 99 -0.87 -6.95 8.34
N PRO A 100 -0.14 -7.15 9.44
CA PRO A 100 -0.76 -7.30 10.75
C PRO A 100 -1.67 -6.11 11.10
N PRO A 101 -2.63 -6.30 12.02
CA PRO A 101 -3.52 -5.22 12.43
C PRO A 101 -2.71 -4.12 13.12
N ILE A 102 -2.92 -2.87 12.70
CA ILE A 102 -2.31 -1.70 13.35
C ILE A 102 -3.29 -1.07 14.35
N PRO A 103 -2.80 -0.42 15.42
CA PRO A 103 -3.66 0.27 16.38
C PRO A 103 -4.51 1.36 15.72
N GLN A 104 -5.81 1.39 16.02
CA GLN A 104 -6.73 2.45 15.57
C GLN A 104 -6.58 3.69 16.44
N LYS A 105 -5.48 4.41 16.22
CA LYS A 105 -5.16 5.69 16.85
C LYS A 105 -4.69 6.65 15.77
N ASP A 106 -4.96 7.94 15.95
CA ASP A 106 -4.45 8.96 15.06
C ASP A 106 -2.93 8.83 14.94
N CYS A 107 -2.44 8.71 13.71
CA CYS A 107 -1.03 8.48 13.45
C CYS A 107 -0.65 8.92 12.03
N VAL A 108 0.65 8.97 11.80
CA VAL A 108 1.23 9.16 10.48
C VAL A 108 1.94 7.87 10.11
N LEU A 109 1.59 7.30 8.96
CA LEU A 109 2.15 6.06 8.46
C LEU A 109 3.04 6.31 7.25
N SER A 110 4.03 5.46 7.05
CA SER A 110 4.69 5.28 5.76
C SER A 110 4.49 3.85 5.30
N ILE A 111 4.27 3.63 3.99
CA ILE A 111 4.35 2.32 3.35
C ILE A 111 5.67 2.30 2.59
N VAL A 112 6.58 1.41 2.96
CA VAL A 112 7.95 1.38 2.47
C VAL A 112 8.21 0.03 1.83
N GLU A 113 8.48 0.03 0.53
CA GLU A 113 8.98 -1.14 -0.20
C GLU A 113 10.48 -1.32 0.04
N VAL A 114 11.27 -0.25 -0.11
CA VAL A 114 12.74 -0.27 0.06
C VAL A 114 13.18 0.92 0.92
N GLU A 115 13.91 0.65 2.00
CA GLU A 115 14.51 1.71 2.83
C GLU A 115 15.51 2.53 2.02
N ASN A 116 15.43 3.87 2.12
CA ASN A 116 16.22 4.79 1.29
C ASN A 116 16.12 4.47 -0.22
N GLY A 117 14.96 3.96 -0.64
CA GLY A 117 14.68 3.63 -2.03
C GLY A 117 14.73 4.84 -2.96
N THR A 118 14.76 4.52 -4.25
CA THR A 118 14.67 5.45 -5.37
C THR A 118 13.21 5.83 -5.65
N PRO A 119 12.96 6.78 -6.56
CA PRO A 119 11.60 7.07 -7.03
C PRO A 119 10.89 5.89 -7.70
N ASN A 120 11.61 4.83 -8.12
CA ASN A 120 11.02 3.64 -8.73
C ASN A 120 10.50 2.63 -7.69
N ASP A 121 10.91 2.78 -6.43
CA ASP A 121 10.45 1.94 -5.34
C ASP A 121 9.11 2.48 -4.82
N PHE A 122 8.18 1.58 -4.51
CA PHE A 122 6.80 1.88 -4.13
C PHE A 122 6.72 2.35 -2.67
N ASN A 123 7.42 3.45 -2.38
CA ASN A 123 7.41 4.12 -1.09
C ASN A 123 6.36 5.25 -1.07
N TYR A 124 5.61 5.33 0.02
CA TYR A 124 4.57 6.32 0.28
C TYR A 124 4.79 6.85 1.70
N TYR A 125 5.16 8.12 1.81
CA TYR A 125 5.54 8.72 3.08
C TYR A 125 4.46 9.65 3.62
N ASN A 126 4.39 9.76 4.95
CA ASN A 126 3.56 10.73 5.65
C ASN A 126 2.07 10.63 5.33
N VAL A 127 1.54 9.40 5.23
CA VAL A 127 0.10 9.14 5.13
C VAL A 127 -0.54 9.47 6.48
N ASP A 128 -1.26 10.59 6.55
CA ASP A 128 -1.98 10.99 7.77
C ASP A 128 -3.25 10.16 7.94
N MET A 129 -3.38 9.50 9.09
CA MET A 129 -4.48 8.61 9.42
C MET A 129 -5.24 9.20 10.62
N LYS A 130 -6.26 10.01 10.36
CA LYS A 130 -7.15 10.55 11.39
C LYS A 130 -8.35 9.65 11.58
N MET A 131 -8.48 8.98 12.72
CA MET A 131 -9.55 7.99 12.96
C MET A 131 -10.96 8.55 12.75
N GLY A 132 -11.15 9.86 12.95
CA GLY A 132 -12.42 10.56 12.66
C GLY A 132 -12.78 10.66 11.17
N GLU A 133 -11.82 10.49 10.26
CA GLU A 133 -12.03 10.49 8.80
C GLU A 133 -12.26 9.08 8.24
N GLY A 134 -12.05 8.05 9.06
CA GLY A 134 -12.29 6.66 8.67
C GLY A 134 -13.79 6.37 8.53
N VAL A 135 -14.18 5.78 7.41
CA VAL A 135 -15.56 5.33 7.18
C VAL A 135 -15.71 3.92 7.73
N GLU A 136 -16.70 3.70 8.59
CA GLU A 136 -17.00 2.36 9.12
C GLU A 136 -17.68 1.50 8.06
N ILE A 137 -17.21 0.26 7.90
CA ILE A 137 -17.76 -0.72 6.96
C ILE A 137 -18.43 -1.87 7.72
N LEU A 138 -19.55 -2.36 7.17
CA LEU A 138 -20.39 -3.41 7.76
C LEU A 138 -19.70 -4.79 7.69
#